data_AF-A0A0F9HYC3-F1
#
_entry.id   AF-A0A0F9HYC3-F1
#
_cell.length_a   1.000
_cell.length_b   1.000
_cell.length_c   1.000
_cell.angle_alpha   90.00
_cell.angle_beta   90.00
_cell.angle_gamma   90.00
#
_symmetry.space_group_name_H-M   'P 1'
#
loop_
_entity.id
_entity.type
_entity.pdbx_description
1 polymer ?
#
loop_
_entity_poly.entity_id
_entity_poly.type
_entity_poly.pdbx_seq_one_letter_code
_entity_poly.pdbx_strand_id
1 'polypeptide(L)'
;MGDEEQPRFTLYVKCNICGHEFPETMEKCPLCQGITEQQRANMRMTDGDRRDALRRAMTPLLEVRDSVFHDPKRQEIKALAGHALDTCTKIASLLKE
;
A
#
# COMPACT_ATOMS: atom_id res chain seq x y z
N MET A 1 18.57 -4.51 49.21
CA MET A 1 17.92 -4.69 47.89
C MET A 1 16.47 -4.34 48.12
N GLY A 2 16.07 -3.13 47.74
CA GLY A 2 14.68 -2.72 47.80
C GLY A 2 14.08 -2.94 46.42
N ASP A 3 13.13 -3.86 46.31
CA ASP A 3 12.28 -3.99 45.14
C ASP A 3 11.34 -2.77 45.13
N GLU A 4 11.73 -1.77 44.34
CA GLU A 4 10.94 -0.57 44.10
C GLU A 4 9.82 -0.93 43.11
N GLU A 5 8.76 -1.55 43.62
CA GLU A 5 7.58 -1.94 42.85
C GLU A 5 6.82 -0.67 42.44
N GLN A 6 7.12 -0.14 41.25
CA GLN A 6 6.43 1.00 40.66
C GLN A 6 4.91 0.73 40.61
N PRO A 7 4.05 1.70 40.98
CA PRO A 7 2.61 1.55 40.87
C PRO A 7 2.25 1.45 39.38
N ARG A 8 1.88 0.24 38.94
CA ARG A 8 1.35 0.02 37.60
C ARG A 8 -0.04 0.66 37.55
N PHE A 9 -0.13 1.88 37.05
CA PHE A 9 -1.40 2.53 36.76
C PHE A 9 -2.14 1.70 35.70
N THR A 10 -3.08 0.87 36.12
CA THR A 10 -4.01 0.21 35.20
C THR A 10 -5.00 1.24 34.70
N LEU A 11 -4.87 1.61 33.42
CA LEU A 11 -5.86 2.43 32.73
C LEU A 11 -7.11 1.58 32.46
N TYR A 12 -8.28 2.16 32.74
CA TYR A 12 -9.59 1.54 32.50
C TYR A 12 -10.26 2.24 31.31
N VAL A 13 -10.97 1.46 30.50
CA VAL A 13 -11.75 1.94 29.36
C VAL A 13 -13.21 1.54 29.49
N LYS A 14 -14.10 2.38 28.99
CA LYS A 14 -15.55 2.13 28.99
C LYS A 14 -15.99 1.53 27.65
N CYS A 15 -16.80 0.48 27.69
CA CYS A 15 -17.42 -0.08 26.49
C CYS A 15 -18.53 0.83 25.97
N ASN A 16 -18.48 1.18 24.68
CA ASN A 16 -19.54 1.99 24.05
C ASN A 16 -20.83 1.24 23.76
N ILE A 17 -20.83 -0.09 23.83
CA ILE A 17 -22.02 -0.92 23.56
C ILE A 17 -22.82 -1.12 24.85
N CYS A 18 -22.16 -1.59 25.92
CA CYS A 18 -22.83 -1.96 27.17
C CYS A 18 -22.51 -1.03 28.35
N GLY A 19 -21.57 -0.08 28.21
CA GLY A 19 -21.21 0.86 29.26
C GLY A 19 -20.29 0.31 30.36
N HIS A 20 -19.91 -0.97 30.30
CA HIS A 20 -19.04 -1.60 31.29
C HIS A 20 -17.59 -1.09 31.21
N GLU A 21 -16.99 -0.85 32.38
CA GLU A 21 -15.60 -0.40 32.52
C GLU A 21 -14.68 -1.58 32.80
N PHE A 22 -13.57 -1.69 32.07
CA PHE A 22 -12.65 -2.81 32.17
C PHE A 22 -11.21 -2.38 31.80
N PRO A 23 -10.18 -3.18 32.13
CA PRO A 23 -8.80 -2.81 31.87
C PRO A 23 -8.51 -2.57 30.38
N GLU A 24 -7.76 -1.51 30.06
CA GLU A 24 -7.37 -1.16 28.68
C GLU A 24 -6.59 -2.29 27.98
N THR A 25 -5.93 -3.15 28.74
CA THR A 25 -5.15 -4.28 28.21
C THR A 25 -6.02 -5.34 27.53
N MET A 26 -7.34 -5.32 27.68
CA MET A 26 -8.25 -6.27 27.04
C MET A 26 -8.67 -5.81 25.64
N GLU A 27 -8.53 -6.69 24.66
CA GLU A 27 -8.89 -6.42 23.26
C GLU A 27 -10.40 -6.45 22.98
N LYS A 28 -11.24 -6.89 23.92
CA LYS A 28 -12.70 -6.92 23.73
C LYS A 28 -13.38 -6.68 25.05
N CYS A 29 -14.57 -6.10 25.00
CA CYS A 29 -15.41 -6.02 26.19
C CYS A 29 -15.73 -7.44 26.69
N PRO A 30 -15.46 -7.77 27.97
CA PRO A 30 -15.69 -9.10 28.51
C PRO A 30 -17.18 -9.48 28.57
N LEU A 31 -18.08 -8.50 28.51
CA LEU A 31 -19.53 -8.75 28.56
C LEU A 31 -20.15 -8.97 27.19
N CYS A 32 -19.94 -8.04 26.25
CA CYS A 32 -20.61 -8.06 24.94
C CYS A 32 -19.69 -8.42 23.78
N GLN A 33 -18.40 -8.62 24.04
CA GLN A 33 -17.35 -8.89 23.03
C GLN A 33 -17.19 -7.81 21.94
N GLY A 34 -17.78 -6.64 22.13
CA GLY A 34 -17.65 -5.50 21.24
C GLY A 34 -16.27 -4.85 21.28
N ILE A 35 -15.87 -4.25 20.16
CA ILE A 35 -14.69 -3.38 20.03
C ILE A 35 -14.91 -2.06 20.78
N THR A 36 -13.91 -1.59 21.53
CA THR A 36 -13.99 -0.32 22.28
C THR A 36 -13.79 0.90 21.39
N GLU A 37 -14.14 2.10 21.89
CA GLU A 37 -13.84 3.35 21.17
C GLU A 37 -12.34 3.57 21.01
N GLN A 38 -11.56 3.21 22.03
CA GLN A 38 -10.10 3.26 21.99
C GLN A 38 -9.54 2.36 20.88
N GLN A 39 -10.09 1.16 20.72
CA GLN A 39 -9.71 0.27 19.60
C GLN A 39 -10.21 0.78 18.25
N ARG A 40 -11.40 1.36 18.19
CA ARG A 40 -11.90 2.02 16.97
C ARG A 40 -10.99 3.20 16.60
N ALA A 41 -10.46 3.94 17.58
CA ALA A 41 -9.49 5.01 17.38
C ALA A 41 -8.15 4.45 16.88
N ASN A 42 -7.66 3.34 17.44
CA ASN A 42 -6.47 2.66 16.94
C ASN A 42 -6.66 2.09 15.52
N MET A 43 -7.90 1.77 15.12
CA MET A 43 -8.26 1.35 13.77
C MET A 43 -8.51 2.51 12.79
N ARG A 44 -8.44 3.77 13.24
CA ARG A 44 -8.54 4.90 12.31
C ARG A 44 -7.25 4.97 11.50
N MET A 45 -7.28 4.36 10.31
CA MET A 45 -6.26 4.59 9.30
C MET A 45 -6.08 6.10 9.13
N THR A 46 -4.86 6.57 9.33
CA THR A 46 -4.50 7.93 9.00
C THR A 46 -4.49 8.11 7.48
N ASP A 47 -4.52 9.35 7.00
CA ASP A 47 -4.33 9.61 5.56
C ASP A 47 -2.96 9.09 5.07
N GLY A 48 -1.96 8.99 5.96
CA GLY A 48 -0.69 8.33 5.69
C GLY A 48 -0.88 6.84 5.42
N ASP A 49 -1.54 6.14 6.33
CA ASP A 49 -1.82 4.70 6.20
C ASP A 49 -2.60 4.38 4.92
N ARG A 50 -3.58 5.24 4.57
CA ARG A 50 -4.36 5.08 3.34
C ARG A 50 -3.51 5.28 2.09
N ARG A 51 -2.62 6.27 2.08
CA ARG A 51 -1.68 6.49 0.96
C ARG A 51 -0.69 5.35 0.83
N ASP A 52 -0.16 4.82 1.93
CA ASP A 52 0.77 3.70 1.89
C ASP A 52 0.09 2.40 1.47
N ALA A 53 -1.16 2.16 1.92
CA ALA A 53 -1.96 1.04 1.43
C ALA A 53 -2.21 1.13 -0.09
N LEU A 54 -2.58 2.34 -0.58
CA LEU A 54 -2.76 2.57 -2.01
C LEU A 54 -1.46 2.35 -2.79
N ARG A 55 -0.33 2.86 -2.27
CA ARG A 55 0.98 2.67 -2.89
C ARG A 55 1.32 1.18 -3.04
N ARG A 56 1.16 0.39 -1.96
CA ARG A 56 1.42 -1.07 -1.97
C ARG A 56 0.52 -1.81 -2.95
N ALA A 57 -0.76 -1.43 -3.04
CA ALA A 57 -1.69 -2.02 -4.00
C ALA A 57 -1.30 -1.71 -5.46
N MET A 58 -0.68 -0.55 -5.70
CA MET A 58 -0.37 -0.06 -7.05
C MET A 58 1.01 -0.52 -7.56
N THR A 59 1.96 -0.84 -6.67
CA THR A 59 3.29 -1.38 -7.01
C THR A 59 3.27 -2.53 -8.04
N PRO A 60 2.50 -3.63 -7.86
CA PRO A 60 2.52 -4.73 -8.82
C PRO A 60 2.02 -4.33 -10.21
N LEU A 61 1.10 -3.37 -10.29
CA LEU A 61 0.61 -2.86 -11.58
C LEU A 61 1.70 -2.08 -12.32
N LEU A 62 2.53 -1.34 -11.59
CA LEU A 62 3.68 -0.62 -12.16
C LEU A 62 4.77 -1.58 -12.61
N GLU A 63 5.04 -2.64 -11.86
CA GLU A 63 6.01 -3.68 -12.24
C GLU A 63 5.58 -4.42 -13.52
N VAL A 64 4.31 -4.82 -13.61
CA VAL A 64 3.75 -5.44 -14.82
C VAL A 64 3.82 -4.48 -16.00
N ARG A 65 3.46 -3.21 -15.80
CA ARG A 65 3.59 -2.18 -16.83
C ARG A 65 5.04 -2.12 -17.32
N ASP A 66 6.00 -1.93 -16.42
CA ASP A 66 7.40 -1.76 -16.80
C ASP A 66 7.96 -3.00 -17.50
N SER A 67 7.55 -4.21 -17.08
CA SER A 67 7.88 -5.46 -17.77
C SER A 67 7.32 -5.53 -19.20
N VAL A 68 6.06 -5.14 -19.43
CA VAL A 68 5.46 -5.10 -20.77
C VAL A 68 6.12 -4.03 -21.66
N PHE A 69 6.50 -2.89 -21.09
CA PHE A 69 7.16 -1.82 -21.85
C PHE A 69 8.62 -2.13 -22.17
N HIS A 70 9.32 -2.86 -21.30
CA HIS A 70 10.72 -3.26 -21.47
C HIS A 70 10.89 -4.70 -21.99
N ASP A 71 9.84 -5.31 -22.55
CA ASP A 71 9.96 -6.59 -23.21
C ASP A 71 11.03 -6.51 -24.32
N PRO A 72 12.10 -7.32 -24.24
CA PRO A 72 13.25 -7.19 -25.14
C PRO A 72 12.86 -7.48 -26.60
N LYS A 73 11.92 -8.40 -26.84
CA LYS A 73 11.42 -8.67 -28.20
C LYS A 73 10.65 -7.48 -28.75
N ARG A 74 9.84 -6.81 -27.92
CA ARG A 74 9.14 -5.58 -28.31
C ARG A 74 10.10 -4.44 -28.65
N GLN A 75 11.23 -4.32 -27.95
CA GLN A 75 12.26 -3.34 -28.27
C GLN A 75 12.97 -3.66 -29.59
N GLU A 76 13.30 -4.94 -29.83
CA GLU A 76 13.89 -5.40 -31.09
C GLU A 76 12.98 -5.12 -32.30
N ILE A 77 11.68 -5.41 -32.17
CA ILE A 77 10.68 -5.12 -33.21
C ILE A 77 10.62 -3.62 -33.51
N LYS A 78 10.63 -2.76 -32.49
CA LYS A 78 10.64 -1.30 -32.68
C LYS A 78 11.91 -0.83 -33.40
N ALA A 79 13.07 -1.37 -33.05
CA ALA A 79 14.33 -1.04 -33.69
C ALA A 79 14.33 -1.45 -35.18
N LEU A 80 13.91 -2.67 -35.49
CA LEU A 80 13.77 -3.14 -36.87
C LEU A 80 12.79 -2.27 -37.68
N ALA A 81 11.63 -1.97 -37.11
CA ALA A 81 10.63 -1.12 -37.77
C ALA A 81 11.19 0.28 -38.05
N GLY A 82 11.91 0.87 -37.09
CA GLY A 82 12.58 2.15 -37.27
C GLY A 82 13.63 2.12 -38.38
N HIS A 83 14.46 1.08 -38.42
CA HIS A 83 15.45 0.89 -39.49
C HIS A 83 14.80 0.70 -40.87
N ALA A 84 13.70 -0.06 -40.94
CA ALA A 84 12.95 -0.26 -42.18
C ALA A 84 12.36 1.06 -42.70
N LEU A 85 11.75 1.86 -41.82
CA LEU A 85 11.20 3.18 -42.15
C LEU A 85 12.28 4.15 -42.67
N ASP A 86 13.43 4.20 -42.02
CA ASP A 86 14.57 5.02 -42.45
C ASP A 86 15.09 4.58 -43.82
N THR A 87 15.21 3.28 -44.04
CA THR A 87 15.61 2.70 -45.33
C THR A 87 14.63 3.05 -46.44
N CYS A 88 13.32 2.88 -46.20
CA CYS A 88 12.27 3.25 -47.16
C CYS A 88 12.31 4.76 -47.47
N THR A 89 12.55 5.60 -46.46
CA THR A 89 12.66 7.05 -46.64
C THR A 89 13.86 7.42 -47.51
N LYS A 90 15.01 6.78 -47.29
CA LYS A 90 16.21 6.97 -48.13
C LYS A 90 15.97 6.54 -49.58
N ILE A 91 15.36 5.38 -49.80
CA ILE A 91 15.00 4.91 -51.14
C ILE A 91 14.04 5.89 -51.82
N ALA A 92 13.02 6.36 -51.11
CA ALA A 92 12.06 7.32 -51.65
C ALA A 92 12.71 8.66 -52.03
N SER A 93 13.77 9.09 -51.34
CA SER A 93 14.54 10.28 -51.72
C SER A 93 15.34 10.06 -53.00
N LEU A 94 15.98 8.89 -53.15
CA LEU A 94 16.76 8.54 -54.36
C LEU A 94 15.90 8.36 -55.61
N LEU A 95 14.63 7.94 -55.46
CA LEU A 95 13.69 7.77 -56.56
C LEU A 95 13.02 9.08 -57.03
N LYS A 96 13.29 10.20 -56.36
CA LYS A 96 12.77 11.53 -56.70
C LYS A 96 13.77 12.40 -57.49
N GLU A 97 14.97 11.88 -57.75
CA GLU A 97 15.97 12.43 -58.67
C GLU A 97 15.84 11.78 -60.06
#